data_AF-A0AAF0DHR3-F1
#
_entry.id   AF-A0AAF0DHR3-F1
#
_cell.length_a   1.000
_cell.length_b   1.000
_cell.length_c   1.000
_cell.angle_alpha   90.00
_cell.angle_beta   90.00
_cell.angle_gamma   90.00
#
_symmetry.space_group_name_H-M   'P 1'
#
loop_
_entity.id
_entity.type
_entity.pdbx_description
1 polymer ?
#
loop_
_entity_poly.entity_id
_entity_poly.type
_entity_poly.pdbx_seq_one_letter_code
_entity_poly.pdbx_strand_id
1 'polypeptide(L)'
;MIQLNNSRSVQVNISAESGDMGILSNHVPSIEQLRPGPIEIIEESGPTKKFFLAGGFAVVQPDSNLSINAVEGFPLEDFSADAVKSQIAEAQKIAAGTGSEQDIAEAKIELEVLESLQAAMK
;
A
#
# COMPACT_ATOMS: atom_id res chain seq x y z
N MET A 1 -1.45 9.72 -11.54
CA MET A 1 -1.76 10.42 -10.29
C MET A 1 -3.09 9.87 -9.81
N ILE A 2 -3.07 8.88 -8.91
CA ILE A 2 -4.29 8.29 -8.36
C ILE A 2 -4.69 9.17 -7.18
N GLN A 3 -5.66 10.05 -7.40
CA GLN A 3 -6.21 10.90 -6.34
C GLN A 3 -7.43 10.18 -5.79
N LEU A 4 -7.30 9.55 -4.62
CA LEU A 4 -8.43 8.97 -3.90
C LEU A 4 -9.31 10.15 -3.46
N ASN A 5 -10.42 10.34 -4.19
CA ASN A 5 -11.24 11.56 -4.21
C ASN A 5 -11.64 12.05 -2.81
N ASN A 6 -11.80 13.38 -2.72
CA ASN A 6 -12.27 14.26 -1.64
C ASN A 6 -13.40 13.69 -0.75
N SER A 7 -13.10 12.66 0.03
CA SER A 7 -14.05 11.92 0.86
C SER A 7 -13.90 12.38 2.30
N ARG A 8 -15.00 12.72 2.97
CA ARG A 8 -14.98 12.98 4.42
C ARG A 8 -14.82 11.65 5.14
N SER A 9 -13.58 11.28 5.43
CA SER A 9 -13.24 10.12 6.24
C SER A 9 -13.10 10.51 7.71
N VAL A 10 -13.55 9.62 8.60
CA VAL A 10 -13.28 9.74 10.04
C VAL A 10 -11.83 9.41 10.32
N GLN A 11 -11.31 8.40 9.64
CA GLN A 11 -9.98 7.86 9.87
C GLN A 11 -9.43 7.23 8.58
N VAL A 12 -8.13 7.41 8.36
CA VAL A 12 -7.39 6.74 7.29
C VAL A 12 -6.20 6.00 7.90
N ASN A 13 -6.14 4.69 7.70
CA ASN A 13 -5.00 3.87 8.11
C ASN A 13 -4.05 3.70 6.93
N ILE A 14 -2.77 3.99 7.14
CA ILE A 14 -1.73 3.90 6.12
C ILE A 14 -0.55 3.07 6.63
N SER A 15 0.11 2.35 5.72
CA SER A 15 1.40 1.71 5.98
C SER A 15 2.54 2.63 5.56
N ALA A 16 3.13 3.34 6.52
CA ALA A 16 4.32 4.14 6.29
C ALA A 16 5.59 3.32 6.54
N GLU A 17 6.71 3.83 6.02
CA GLU A 17 8.05 3.26 6.26
C GLU A 17 8.42 3.31 7.74
N SER A 18 7.94 4.35 8.46
CA SER A 18 8.10 4.53 9.89
C SER A 18 7.24 3.59 10.74
N GLY A 19 6.26 2.92 10.12
CA GLY A 19 5.29 2.04 10.77
C GLY A 19 3.85 2.29 10.28
N ASP A 20 2.90 1.51 10.80
CA ASP A 20 1.50 1.70 10.47
C ASP A 20 0.91 2.87 11.28
N MET A 21 0.19 3.77 10.60
CA MET A 21 -0.34 5.00 11.19
C MET A 21 -1.83 5.15 10.92
N GLY A 22 -2.58 5.58 11.94
CA GLY A 22 -3.98 5.99 11.82
C GLY A 22 -4.09 7.51 11.86
N ILE A 23 -4.52 8.12 10.76
CA ILE A 23 -4.69 9.56 10.62
C ILE A 23 -6.15 9.91 10.87
N LEU A 24 -6.38 10.73 11.89
CA LEU A 24 -7.69 11.25 12.31
C LEU A 24 -7.78 12.75 12.03
N SER A 25 -8.96 13.34 12.26
CA SER A 25 -9.17 14.79 12.21
C SER A 25 -8.17 15.53 13.11
N ASN A 26 -7.60 16.64 12.61
CA ASN A 26 -6.60 17.46 13.30
C ASN A 26 -5.27 16.75 13.64
N HIS A 27 -4.87 15.76 12.82
CA HIS A 27 -3.54 15.17 12.93
C HIS A 27 -2.43 16.21 12.69
N VAL A 28 -1.26 16.00 13.31
CA VAL A 28 -0.10 16.87 13.12
C VAL A 28 0.34 16.83 11.65
N PRO A 29 0.65 17.97 11.01
CA PRO A 29 1.15 18.00 9.64
C PRO A 29 2.45 17.21 9.52
N SER A 30 2.49 16.29 8.56
CA SER A 30 3.61 15.37 8.35
C SER A 30 3.70 14.98 6.88
N ILE A 31 4.90 14.56 6.46
CA ILE A 31 5.15 13.95 5.15
C ILE A 31 5.78 12.60 5.43
N GLU A 32 5.15 11.53 4.98
CA GLU A 32 5.53 10.17 5.29
C GLU A 32 5.64 9.36 3.99
N GLN A 33 6.72 8.59 3.87
CA GLN A 33 6.90 7.64 2.77
C GLN A 33 6.04 6.41 3.03
N LEU A 34 5.33 5.94 2.01
CA LEU A 34 4.48 4.76 2.07
C LEU A 34 5.24 3.55 1.55
N ARG A 35 5.19 2.46 2.31
CA ARG A 35 5.66 1.14 1.89
C ARG A 35 4.53 0.37 1.18
N PRO A 36 4.84 -0.67 0.39
CA PRO A 36 3.81 -1.51 -0.22
C PRO A 36 2.89 -2.09 0.85
N GLY A 37 1.59 -1.83 0.78
CA GLY A 37 0.69 -2.21 1.86
C GLY A 37 -0.76 -1.77 1.69
N PRO A 38 -1.64 -2.25 2.58
CA PRO A 38 -3.03 -1.87 2.57
C PRO A 38 -3.24 -0.46 3.13
N ILE A 39 -4.23 0.23 2.57
CA ILE A 39 -4.78 1.47 3.07
C ILE A 39 -6.26 1.27 3.32
N GLU A 40 -6.71 1.70 4.50
CA GLU A 40 -8.10 1.60 4.90
C GLU A 40 -8.68 3.00 5.08
N ILE A 41 -9.78 3.29 4.39
CA ILE A 41 -10.51 4.54 4.49
C ILE A 41 -11.82 4.26 5.21
N ILE A 42 -11.96 4.83 6.41
CA ILE A 42 -13.14 4.69 7.27
C ILE A 42 -13.98 5.95 7.13
N GLU A 43 -15.20 5.82 6.60
CA GLU A 43 -16.16 6.92 6.41
C GLU A 43 -17.15 7.01 7.59
N GLU A 44 -17.74 8.19 7.85
CA GLU A 44 -18.68 8.41 8.97
C GLU A 44 -19.94 7.54 8.87
N SER A 45 -20.38 7.28 7.65
CA SER A 45 -21.58 6.50 7.36
C SER A 45 -21.39 5.74 6.05
N GLY A 46 -20.67 4.62 6.12
CA GLY A 46 -20.37 3.80 4.95
C GLY A 46 -19.50 2.59 5.26
N PRO A 47 -19.36 1.67 4.28
CA PRO A 47 -18.43 0.56 4.39
C PRO A 47 -16.98 1.06 4.32
N THR A 48 -16.10 0.46 5.12
CA THR A 48 -14.65 0.70 5.04
C THR A 48 -14.15 0.30 3.66
N LYS A 49 -13.49 1.24 2.96
CA LYS A 49 -12.88 0.97 1.66
C LYS A 49 -11.43 0.57 1.89
N LYS A 50 -11.01 -0.57 1.31
CA LYS A 50 -9.64 -1.06 1.41
C LYS A 50 -8.98 -1.09 0.04
N PHE A 51 -7.80 -0.49 -0.04
CA PHE A 51 -6.97 -0.46 -1.22
C PHE A 51 -5.60 -1.04 -0.88
N PHE A 52 -4.94 -1.67 -1.84
CA PHE A 52 -3.52 -1.96 -1.75
C PHE A 52 -2.76 -0.95 -2.58
N LEU A 53 -1.78 -0.28 -1.98
CA LEU A 53 -0.89 0.63 -2.70
C LEU A 53 0.49 0.00 -2.83
N ALA A 54 1.09 0.12 -4.02
CA ALA A 54 2.45 -0.35 -4.28
C ALA A 54 3.52 0.50 -3.56
N GLY A 55 3.16 1.70 -3.09
CA GLY A 55 4.05 2.65 -2.43
C GLY A 55 3.74 4.07 -2.84
N GLY A 56 4.42 5.05 -2.22
CA GLY A 56 4.19 6.47 -2.51
C GLY A 56 4.47 7.39 -1.33
N PHE A 57 3.68 8.46 -1.21
CA PHE A 57 3.79 9.45 -0.14
C PHE A 57 2.41 9.84 0.40
N ALA A 58 2.32 9.96 1.73
CA ALA A 58 1.21 10.58 2.42
C ALA A 58 1.65 11.94 2.95
N VAL A 59 0.88 12.98 2.61
CA VAL A 59 1.11 14.34 3.08
C VAL A 59 -0.11 14.76 3.90
N VAL A 60 0.09 15.03 5.18
CA VAL A 60 -0.92 15.64 6.06
C VAL A 60 -0.69 17.15 6.07
N GLN A 61 -1.67 17.90 5.58
CA GLN A 61 -1.62 19.36 5.55
C GLN A 61 -2.19 19.98 6.85
N PRO A 62 -1.80 21.23 7.19
CA PRO A 62 -2.29 21.94 8.38
C PRO A 62 -3.80 22.20 8.42
N ASP A 63 -4.46 22.19 7.27
CA ASP A 63 -5.91 22.37 7.13
C ASP A 63 -6.71 21.06 7.31
N SER A 64 -6.06 20.02 7.86
CA SER A 64 -6.63 18.67 8.00
C SER A 64 -6.97 17.99 6.68
N ASN A 65 -6.33 18.38 5.57
CA ASN A 65 -6.35 17.59 4.35
C ASN A 65 -5.24 16.53 4.34
N LEU A 66 -5.60 15.29 4.01
CA LEU A 66 -4.66 14.21 3.73
C LEU A 66 -4.59 14.00 2.22
N SER A 67 -3.39 14.10 1.66
CA SER A 67 -3.12 13.77 0.26
C SER A 67 -2.24 12.52 0.19
N ILE A 68 -2.79 11.44 -0.36
CA ILE A 68 -2.05 10.20 -0.64
C ILE A 68 -1.73 10.16 -2.13
N ASN A 69 -0.45 10.09 -2.46
CA ASN A 69 0.04 9.96 -3.82
C ASN A 69 0.75 8.62 -3.96
N ALA A 70 0.21 7.74 -4.78
CA ALA A 70 0.83 6.45 -5.11
C ALA A 70 1.00 6.29 -6.62
N VAL A 71 1.95 5.44 -6.98
CA VAL A 71 2.21 5.04 -8.37
C VAL A 71 1.03 4.20 -8.86
N GLU A 72 0.69 3.16 -8.10
CA GLU A 72 -0.39 2.23 -8.38
C GLU A 72 -1.17 1.92 -7.10
N GLY A 73 -2.47 1.72 -7.27
CA GLY A 73 -3.40 1.44 -6.18
C GLY A 73 -4.66 0.79 -6.68
N PHE A 74 -4.99 -0.37 -6.13
CA PHE A 74 -6.16 -1.16 -6.54
C PHE A 74 -6.97 -1.61 -5.31
N PRO A 75 -8.30 -1.73 -5.43
CA PRO A 75 -9.14 -2.38 -4.42
C PRO A 75 -8.62 -3.78 -4.07
N LEU A 76 -8.68 -4.17 -2.79
CA LEU A 76 -8.23 -5.52 -2.39
C LEU A 76 -9.02 -6.66 -3.04
N GLU A 77 -10.27 -6.39 -3.42
CA GLU A 77 -11.17 -7.34 -4.08
C GLU A 77 -10.78 -7.66 -5.54
N ASP A 78 -9.99 -6.80 -6.18
CA ASP A 78 -9.54 -7.01 -7.57
C ASP A 78 -8.38 -8.01 -7.66
N PHE A 79 -7.78 -8.41 -6.53
CA PHE A 79 -6.66 -9.34 -6.49
C PHE A 79 -7.09 -10.79 -6.35
N SER A 80 -6.47 -11.68 -7.12
CA SER A 80 -6.65 -13.13 -7.01
C SER A 80 -5.57 -13.76 -6.12
N ALA A 81 -5.98 -14.38 -5.02
CA ALA A 81 -5.06 -15.00 -4.06
C ALA A 81 -4.21 -16.13 -4.68
N ASP A 82 -4.75 -16.84 -5.68
CA ASP A 82 -4.03 -17.90 -6.38
C ASP A 82 -2.97 -17.33 -7.34
N ALA A 83 -3.30 -16.22 -8.03
CA ALA A 83 -2.35 -15.52 -8.88
C ALA A 83 -1.19 -14.93 -8.07
N VAL A 84 -1.48 -14.35 -6.89
CA VAL A 84 -0.44 -13.83 -5.98
C VAL A 84 0.48 -14.96 -5.51
N LYS A 85 -0.07 -16.11 -5.09
CA LYS A 85 0.75 -17.27 -4.68
C LYS A 85 1.64 -17.79 -5.81
N SER A 86 1.12 -17.85 -7.03
CA SER A 86 1.90 -18.29 -8.20
C SER A 86 3.06 -17.33 -8.48
N GLN A 87 2.80 -16.02 -8.44
CA GLN A 87 3.82 -14.99 -8.65
C GLN A 87 4.89 -15.02 -7.55
N ILE A 88 4.52 -15.23 -6.28
CA ILE A 88 5.48 -15.41 -5.18
C ILE A 88 6.43 -16.58 -5.47
N ALA A 89 5.89 -17.73 -5.89
CA ALA A 89 6.72 -18.91 -6.17
C ALA A 89 7.71 -18.67 -7.33
N GLU A 90 7.28 -17.91 -8.35
CA GLU A 90 8.13 -17.55 -9.49
C GLU A 90 9.23 -16.56 -9.08
N ALA A 91 8.87 -15.49 -8.39
CA ALA A 91 9.83 -14.49 -7.92
C ALA A 91 10.83 -15.09 -6.90
N GLN A 92 10.40 -16.04 -6.04
CA GLN A 92 11.28 -16.77 -5.12
C GLN A 92 12.34 -17.58 -5.87
N LYS A 93 11.98 -18.19 -7.00
CA LYS A 93 12.92 -18.96 -7.82
C LYS A 93 13.98 -18.06 -8.48
N ILE A 94 13.59 -16.85 -8.89
CA ILE A 94 14.52 -15.87 -9.48
C ILE A 94 15.45 -15.32 -8.41
N ALA A 95 14.90 -14.91 -7.27
CA ALA A 95 15.65 -14.40 -6.12
C ALA A 95 16.64 -15.43 -5.55
N ALA A 96 16.41 -16.73 -5.75
CA ALA A 96 17.32 -17.82 -5.34
C ALA A 96 18.58 -17.98 -6.20
N GLY A 97 18.76 -17.18 -7.26
CA GLY A 97 20.04 -17.09 -7.99
C GLY A 97 20.03 -17.60 -9.43
N THR A 98 18.88 -17.55 -10.12
CA THR A 98 18.79 -17.99 -11.52
C THR A 98 19.08 -16.88 -12.56
N GLY A 99 19.38 -15.66 -12.12
CA GLY A 99 19.64 -14.49 -12.98
C GLY A 99 20.92 -13.72 -12.62
N SER A 100 21.08 -12.54 -13.23
CA SER A 100 22.13 -11.58 -12.89
C SER A 100 21.92 -10.98 -11.49
N GLU A 101 22.92 -10.31 -10.92
CA GLU A 101 22.77 -9.62 -9.63
C GLU A 101 21.64 -8.57 -9.65
N GLN A 102 21.38 -7.95 -10.81
CA GLN A 102 20.27 -7.02 -11.00
C GLN A 102 18.93 -7.75 -10.97
N ASP A 103 18.78 -8.86 -11.70
CA ASP A 103 17.54 -9.65 -11.72
C ASP A 103 17.20 -10.20 -10.32
N ILE A 104 18.23 -10.62 -9.57
CA ILE A 104 18.06 -11.09 -8.19
C ILE A 104 17.61 -9.95 -7.27
N ALA A 105 18.13 -8.73 -7.46
CA ALA A 105 17.73 -7.57 -6.67
C ALA A 105 16.29 -7.15 -6.97
N GLU A 106 15.90 -7.11 -8.25
CA GLU A 106 14.52 -6.81 -8.67
C GLU A 106 13.54 -7.85 -8.15
N ALA A 107 13.86 -9.14 -8.29
CA ALA A 107 13.01 -10.22 -7.78
C ALA A 107 12.81 -10.17 -6.26
N LYS A 108 13.79 -9.67 -5.49
CA LYS A 108 13.62 -9.46 -4.04
C LYS A 108 12.63 -8.34 -3.73
N ILE A 109 12.67 -7.24 -4.48
CA ILE A 109 11.72 -6.14 -4.32
C ILE A 109 10.32 -6.61 -4.70
N GLU A 110 10.19 -7.35 -5.80
CA GLU A 110 8.91 -7.92 -6.23
C GLU A 110 8.34 -8.87 -5.18
N LEU A 111 9.18 -9.72 -4.58
CA LEU A 111 8.78 -10.60 -3.49
C LEU A 111 8.24 -9.86 -2.28
N GLU A 112 8.92 -8.78 -1.87
CA GLU A 112 8.49 -7.98 -0.73
C GLU A 112 7.09 -7.38 -0.94
N VAL A 113 6.81 -6.90 -2.16
CA VAL A 113 5.50 -6.36 -2.54
C VAL A 113 4.44 -7.47 -2.52
N LEU A 114 4.73 -8.62 -3.13
CA LEU A 114 3.79 -9.74 -3.22
C LEU A 114 3.49 -10.37 -1.86
N GLU A 115 4.48 -10.47 -0.98
CA GLU A 115 4.29 -10.95 0.40
C GLU A 115 3.41 -9.99 1.20
N SER A 116 3.65 -8.68 1.06
CA SER A 116 2.80 -7.64 1.66
C SER A 116 1.38 -7.70 1.14
N LEU A 117 1.19 -7.92 -0.16
CA LEU A 117 -0.13 -8.11 -0.77
C LEU A 117 -0.82 -9.37 -0.24
N GLN A 118 -0.11 -10.49 -0.16
CA GLN A 118 -0.66 -11.72 0.41
C GLN A 118 -1.07 -11.55 1.88
N ALA A 119 -0.30 -10.80 2.67
CA ALA A 119 -0.63 -10.49 4.06
C ALA A 119 -1.89 -9.61 4.17
N ALA A 120 -2.06 -8.65 3.26
CA ALA A 120 -3.23 -7.76 3.23
C ALA A 120 -4.53 -8.45 2.81
N MET A 121 -4.45 -9.58 2.10
CA MET A 121 -5.61 -10.35 1.64
C MET A 121 -6.16 -11.37 2.66
N LYS A 122 -5.45 -11.60 3.77
CA LYS A 122 -5.90 -12.51 4.85
C LYS A 122 -6.85 -11.83 5.83
#